data_AF-A0A8C6NK15-F1
#
_entry.id   AF-A0A8C6NK15-F1
#
_cell.length_a   1.000
_cell.length_b   1.000
_cell.length_c   1.000
_cell.angle_alpha   90.00
_cell.angle_beta   90.00
_cell.angle_gamma   90.00
#
_symmetry.space_group_name_H-M   'P 1'
#
loop_
_entity.id
_entity.type
_entity.pdbx_description
1 polymer ?
#
loop_
_entity_poly.entity_id
_entity_poly.type
_entity_poly.pdbx_seq_one_letter_code
_entity_poly.pdbx_strand_id
1 'polypeptide(L)'
;MRIGWPWCSDSITTTGMWDMSVSGIDGESIGNCPFSQRLFMILWLKGVVFNVTTVDLKRKPADLQNLAPGTHPPFLTFDGEVKTDVNKIEEFLEEMLSPPKYPKLAPRHRESNTAGNDIFAKFSAYIKNTKPEANAGGLLTLCHL
;
A
#
# COMPACT_ATOMS: atom_id res chain seq x y z
N MET A 1 1.60 6.79 -16.78
CA MET A 1 1.74 5.90 -15.60
C MET A 1 0.41 5.87 -14.85
N ARG A 2 -0.06 4.68 -14.44
CA ARG A 2 -1.34 4.52 -13.70
C ARG A 2 -1.16 3.59 -12.50
N ILE A 3 -1.70 3.97 -11.35
CA ILE A 3 -1.80 3.11 -10.16
C ILE A 3 -3.20 2.49 -10.11
N GLY A 4 -3.26 1.16 -9.94
CA GLY A 4 -4.48 0.45 -9.55
C GLY A 4 -4.63 0.47 -8.04
N TRP A 5 -5.70 1.08 -7.52
CA TRP A 5 -6.02 1.18 -6.10
C TRP A 5 -7.14 0.19 -5.75
N PRO A 6 -7.08 -0.57 -4.64
CA PRO A 6 -8.18 -1.43 -4.23
C PRO A 6 -9.47 -0.64 -4.01
N TRP A 7 -10.55 -1.09 -4.64
CA TRP A 7 -11.92 -0.77 -4.26
C TRP A 7 -12.47 -1.87 -3.34
N CYS A 8 -13.39 -1.51 -2.44
CA CYS A 8 -13.90 -2.44 -1.43
C CYS A 8 -15.20 -3.13 -1.84
N SER A 9 -15.13 -4.45 -2.04
CA SER A 9 -16.21 -5.42 -1.87
C SER A 9 -16.41 -5.85 -0.41
N ASP A 10 -17.55 -5.65 0.26
CA ASP A 10 -17.89 -6.18 1.60
C ASP A 10 -17.64 -7.69 1.75
N SER A 11 -16.43 -8.09 2.12
CA SER A 11 -16.14 -9.43 2.65
C SER A 11 -14.83 -9.39 3.43
N ILE A 12 -14.96 -9.24 4.75
CA ILE A 12 -13.92 -9.59 5.72
C ILE A 12 -13.88 -11.12 5.74
N THR A 13 -12.86 -11.71 5.13
CA THR A 13 -12.55 -13.13 5.33
C THR A 13 -11.15 -13.23 5.91
N THR A 14 -11.10 -13.73 7.14
CA THR A 14 -9.95 -13.94 8.02
C THR A 14 -8.88 -14.83 7.40
N THR A 15 -8.00 -14.29 6.55
CA THR A 15 -6.64 -14.85 6.33
C THR A 15 -5.71 -13.85 5.63
N GLY A 16 -4.91 -13.08 6.39
CA GLY A 16 -3.73 -12.38 5.87
C GLY A 16 -3.55 -10.92 6.27
N MET A 17 -2.32 -10.42 6.11
CA MET A 17 -1.89 -9.02 6.35
C MET A 17 -2.69 -7.97 5.55
N TRP A 18 -3.45 -8.41 4.55
CA TRP A 18 -4.25 -7.62 3.61
C TRP A 18 -5.59 -7.13 4.20
N ASP A 19 -5.96 -7.63 5.38
CA ASP A 19 -7.30 -7.55 5.97
C ASP A 19 -7.57 -6.25 6.76
N MET A 20 -6.73 -5.22 6.63
CA MET A 20 -6.91 -3.93 7.34
C MET A 20 -7.33 -2.79 6.42
N SER A 21 -7.74 -3.11 5.19
CA SER A 21 -8.17 -2.13 4.21
C SER A 21 -9.68 -1.85 4.31
N VAL A 22 -10.08 -0.89 5.14
CA VAL A 22 -11.49 -0.45 5.27
C VAL A 22 -11.84 0.60 4.19
N SER A 23 -13.04 0.48 3.62
CA SER A 23 -13.52 1.22 2.45
C SER A 23 -13.81 2.71 2.65
N GLY A 24 -13.92 3.43 1.53
CA GLY A 24 -14.89 4.52 1.39
C GLY A 24 -16.26 3.93 1.02
N ILE A 25 -17.31 4.43 1.66
CA ILE A 25 -18.63 3.77 1.76
C ILE A 25 -19.44 3.85 0.44
N ASP A 26 -19.00 4.63 -0.54
CA ASP A 26 -19.78 5.06 -1.71
C ASP A 26 -19.46 4.33 -3.03
N GLY A 27 -18.42 3.50 -3.08
CA GLY A 27 -18.04 2.79 -4.29
C GLY A 27 -17.32 3.65 -5.35
N GLU A 28 -16.92 4.88 -5.04
CA GLU A 28 -16.04 5.71 -5.87
C GLU A 28 -14.79 6.15 -5.12
N SER A 29 -14.90 6.23 -3.79
CA SER A 29 -13.85 6.71 -2.90
C SER A 29 -12.67 5.76 -2.78
N ILE A 30 -11.52 6.37 -2.50
CA ILE A 30 -10.25 5.70 -2.23
C ILE A 30 -10.40 4.83 -0.97
N GLY A 31 -10.15 3.52 -1.08
CA GLY A 31 -10.11 2.62 0.07
C GLY A 31 -8.87 2.83 0.94
N ASN A 32 -8.98 2.58 2.25
CA ASN A 32 -7.85 2.62 3.18
C ASN A 32 -6.86 1.52 2.81
N CYS A 33 -5.80 1.81 2.08
CA CYS A 33 -4.77 0.82 1.78
C CYS A 33 -3.40 1.48 1.99
N PRO A 34 -2.67 1.16 3.07
CA PRO A 34 -1.41 1.83 3.38
C PRO A 34 -0.37 1.64 2.27
N PHE A 35 -0.39 0.50 1.58
CA PHE A 35 0.49 0.22 0.45
C PHE A 35 0.16 1.07 -0.79
N SER A 36 -1.13 1.26 -1.09
CA SER A 36 -1.54 2.10 -2.21
C SER A 36 -1.25 3.58 -1.93
N GLN A 37 -1.47 4.00 -0.68
CA GLN A 37 -1.12 5.34 -0.20
C GLN A 37 0.39 5.61 -0.30
N ARG A 38 1.23 4.62 0.05
CA ARG A 38 2.68 4.72 -0.11
C ARG A 38 3.08 5.01 -1.56
N LEU A 39 2.56 4.25 -2.53
CA LEU A 39 2.86 4.47 -3.95
C LEU A 39 2.37 5.83 -4.46
N PHE A 40 1.19 6.26 -4.00
CA PHE A 40 0.66 7.59 -4.31
C PHE A 40 1.57 8.70 -3.82
N MET A 41 2.03 8.62 -2.57
CA MET A 41 2.95 9.60 -2.00
C MET A 41 4.26 9.66 -2.77
N ILE A 42 4.80 8.52 -3.21
CA ILE A 42 6.01 8.47 -4.03
C ILE A 42 5.80 9.22 -5.36
N LEU A 43 4.76 8.90 -6.12
CA LEU A 43 4.50 9.56 -7.41
C LEU A 43 4.21 11.05 -7.24
N TRP A 44 3.49 11.43 -6.19
CA TRP A 44 3.23 12.82 -5.84
C TRP A 44 4.53 13.59 -5.56
N LEU A 45 5.42 13.04 -4.72
CA LEU A 45 6.71 13.65 -4.39
C LEU A 45 7.68 13.68 -5.58
N LYS A 46 7.58 12.72 -6.50
CA LYS A 46 8.33 12.76 -7.76
C LYS A 46 7.85 13.88 -8.69
N GLY A 47 6.64 14.41 -8.51
CA GLY A 47 6.08 15.47 -9.35
C GLY A 47 5.78 15.02 -10.78
N VAL A 48 5.55 13.72 -10.99
CA VAL A 48 5.16 13.17 -12.29
C VAL A 48 3.65 13.26 -12.48
N VAL A 49 3.17 13.35 -13.71
CA VAL A 49 1.74 13.21 -14.02
C VAL A 49 1.38 11.72 -14.04
N PHE A 50 0.40 11.33 -13.23
CA PHE A 50 -0.09 9.96 -13.14
C PHE A 50 -1.59 9.92 -12.92
N ASN A 51 -2.19 8.77 -13.23
CA ASN A 51 -3.61 8.52 -12.99
C ASN A 51 -3.80 7.50 -11.86
N VAL A 52 -4.79 7.72 -11.02
CA VAL A 52 -5.27 6.74 -10.04
C VAL A 52 -6.54 6.12 -10.59
N THR A 53 -6.62 4.79 -10.58
CA THR A 53 -7.82 4.05 -10.96
C THR A 53 -8.20 3.15 -9.81
N THR A 54 -9.38 3.39 -9.25
CA THR A 54 -9.99 2.50 -8.26
C THR A 54 -10.43 1.22 -8.95
N VAL A 55 -10.16 0.07 -8.34
CA VAL A 55 -10.32 -1.26 -8.94
C VAL A 55 -11.35 -2.04 -8.17
N ASP A 56 -12.57 -2.12 -8.69
CA ASP A 56 -13.61 -3.02 -8.21
C ASP A 56 -13.19 -4.49 -8.39
N LEU A 57 -12.91 -5.16 -7.26
CA LEU A 57 -12.50 -6.57 -7.23
C LEU A 57 -13.65 -7.53 -7.57
N LYS A 58 -14.91 -7.11 -7.42
CA LYS A 58 -16.11 -7.87 -7.80
C LYS A 58 -16.52 -7.61 -9.26
N ARG A 59 -16.27 -6.42 -9.80
CA ARG A 59 -16.55 -6.05 -11.20
C ARG A 59 -15.31 -5.46 -11.86
N LYS A 60 -14.33 -6.31 -12.17
CA LYS A 60 -13.10 -5.86 -12.84
C LYS A 60 -13.42 -5.31 -14.24
N PRO A 61 -13.04 -4.06 -14.57
CA PRO A 61 -13.19 -3.52 -15.93
C PRO A 61 -12.44 -4.40 -16.95
N ALA A 62 -12.99 -4.54 -18.16
CA ALA A 62 -12.42 -5.39 -19.21
C ALA A 62 -10.96 -5.02 -19.55
N ASP A 63 -10.67 -3.72 -19.63
CA ASP A 63 -9.32 -3.21 -19.88
C ASP A 63 -8.33 -3.64 -18.79
N LEU A 64 -8.78 -3.69 -17.54
CA LEU A 64 -7.96 -4.11 -16.41
C LEU A 64 -7.74 -5.62 -16.37
N GLN A 65 -8.77 -6.40 -16.73
CA GLN A 65 -8.67 -7.85 -16.86
C GLN A 65 -7.66 -8.26 -17.93
N ASN A 66 -7.65 -7.55 -19.06
CA ASN A 66 -6.71 -7.78 -20.14
C ASN A 66 -5.28 -7.39 -19.78
N LEU A 67 -5.14 -6.29 -19.04
CA LEU A 67 -3.84 -5.75 -18.67
C LEU A 67 -3.19 -6.54 -17.53
N ALA A 68 -3.97 -6.91 -16.51
CA ALA A 68 -3.49 -7.50 -15.26
C ALA A 68 -4.40 -8.64 -14.76
N PRO A 69 -4.49 -9.78 -15.48
CA PRO A 69 -5.39 -10.88 -15.11
C PRO A 69 -4.97 -11.47 -13.76
N GLY A 70 -5.92 -11.53 -12.82
CA GLY A 70 -5.68 -12.10 -11.49
C GLY A 70 -4.82 -11.25 -10.55
N THR A 71 -4.32 -10.09 -10.98
CA THR A 71 -3.52 -9.21 -10.13
C THR A 71 -4.37 -8.55 -9.05
N HIS A 72 -3.90 -8.65 -7.80
CA HIS A 72 -4.46 -7.90 -6.69
C HIS A 72 -3.80 -6.53 -6.57
N PRO A 73 -4.56 -5.46 -6.35
CA PRO A 73 -4.01 -4.13 -6.09
C PRO A 73 -3.34 -4.03 -4.70
N PRO A 74 -2.38 -3.10 -4.51
CA PRO A 74 -1.93 -2.13 -5.50
C PRO A 74 -1.02 -2.71 -6.59
N PHE A 75 -1.16 -2.19 -7.81
CA PHE A 75 -0.24 -2.44 -8.92
C PHE A 75 -0.01 -1.14 -9.70
N LEU A 76 1.11 -1.09 -10.43
CA LEU A 76 1.48 0.02 -11.29
C LEU A 76 1.45 -0.45 -12.75
N THR A 77 0.92 0.38 -13.64
CA THR A 77 1.12 0.22 -15.08
C THR A 77 1.98 1.34 -15.64
N PHE A 78 3.01 0.94 -16.39
CA PHE A 78 3.96 1.82 -17.03
C PHE A 78 4.25 1.29 -18.43
N ASP A 79 4.02 2.12 -19.45
CA ASP A 79 4.20 1.77 -20.87
C ASP A 79 3.58 0.42 -21.30
N GLY A 80 2.41 0.10 -20.72
CA GLY A 80 1.68 -1.15 -21.00
C GLY A 80 2.12 -2.35 -20.16
N GLU A 81 3.19 -2.24 -19.38
CA GLU A 81 3.62 -3.29 -18.46
C GLU A 81 2.98 -3.15 -17.08
N VAL A 82 2.62 -4.28 -16.45
CA VAL A 82 2.10 -4.34 -15.08
C VAL A 82 3.21 -4.71 -14.10
N LYS A 83 3.23 -4.02 -12.96
CA LYS A 83 4.12 -4.30 -11.82
C LYS A 83 3.27 -4.43 -10.55
N THR A 84 3.47 -5.48 -9.75
CA THR A 84 2.50 -5.92 -8.71
C THR A 84 3.05 -5.97 -7.29
N ASP A 85 4.37 -5.96 -7.12
CA ASP A 85 5.03 -5.97 -5.81
C ASP A 85 5.37 -4.53 -5.40
N VAL A 86 4.85 -4.07 -4.27
CA VAL A 86 4.99 -2.68 -3.81
C VAL A 86 6.45 -2.26 -3.66
N ASN A 87 7.31 -3.14 -3.13
CA ASN A 87 8.72 -2.82 -2.94
C ASN A 87 9.43 -2.74 -4.30
N LYS A 88 9.15 -3.68 -5.21
CA LYS A 88 9.72 -3.63 -6.57
C LYS A 88 9.20 -2.43 -7.37
N ILE A 89 7.95 -2.03 -7.16
CA ILE A 89 7.38 -0.82 -7.77
C ILE A 89 8.14 0.40 -7.26
N GLU A 90 8.39 0.51 -5.96
CA GLU A 90 9.17 1.60 -5.38
C GLU A 90 10.59 1.67 -5.94
N GLU A 91 11.30 0.54 -5.99
CA GLU A 91 12.64 0.46 -6.59
C GLU A 91 12.62 0.92 -8.06
N PHE A 92 11.65 0.42 -8.83
CA PHE A 92 11.44 0.83 -10.22
C PHE A 92 11.18 2.33 -10.36
N LEU A 93 10.32 2.91 -9.51
CA LEU A 93 10.00 4.34 -9.54
C LEU A 93 11.20 5.20 -9.16
N GLU A 94 12.02 4.77 -8.21
CA GLU A 94 13.22 5.49 -7.81
C GLU A 94 14.28 5.51 -8.91
N GLU A 95 14.42 4.40 -9.65
CA GLU A 95 15.34 4.27 -10.79
C GLU A 95 14.85 5.05 -12.03
N MET A 96 13.60 4.82 -12.45
CA MET A 96 13.04 5.45 -13.67
C MET A 96 12.80 6.94 -13.51
N LEU A 97 12.36 7.39 -12.34
CA LEU A 97 12.10 8.81 -12.07
C LEU A 97 13.29 9.40 -11.32
N SER A 98 14.42 9.51 -12.00
CA SER A 98 15.71 9.93 -11.43
C SER A 98 16.13 11.37 -11.83
N PRO A 99 17.13 11.95 -11.15
CA PRO A 99 17.70 13.24 -11.52
C PRO A 99 18.30 13.25 -12.94
N PRO A 100 18.37 14.42 -13.61
CA PRO A 100 18.03 15.75 -13.12
C PRO A 100 16.53 16.10 -13.19
N LYS A 101 15.72 15.24 -13.84
CA LYS A 101 14.32 15.54 -14.13
C LYS A 101 13.41 15.38 -12.91
N TYR A 102 13.71 14.42 -12.04
CA TYR A 102 12.90 14.12 -10.85
C TYR A 102 13.78 14.01 -9.60
N PRO A 103 13.25 14.33 -8.41
CA PRO A 103 14.03 14.27 -7.17
C PRO A 103 14.32 12.83 -6.74
N LYS A 104 15.46 12.62 -6.07
CA LYS A 104 15.78 11.37 -5.37
C LYS A 104 15.02 11.32 -4.04
N LEU A 105 14.27 10.25 -3.79
CA LEU A 105 13.47 10.12 -2.56
C LEU A 105 14.09 9.15 -1.54
N ALA A 106 15.04 8.31 -1.97
CA ALA A 106 15.71 7.38 -1.06
C ALA A 106 16.36 8.11 0.13
N PRO A 107 16.14 7.64 1.37
CA PRO A 107 16.66 8.30 2.56
C PRO A 107 18.18 8.25 2.62
N ARG A 108 18.77 9.27 3.24
CA ARG A 108 20.22 9.38 3.42
C ARG A 108 20.76 8.43 4.49
N HIS A 109 19.96 8.17 5.52
CA HIS A 109 20.34 7.32 6.66
C HIS A 109 19.66 5.96 6.52
N ARG A 110 20.45 4.88 6.61
CA ARG A 110 19.92 3.51 6.46
C ARG A 110 18.92 3.14 7.56
N GLU A 111 19.12 3.67 8.77
CA GLU A 111 18.24 3.46 9.92
C GLU A 111 16.80 3.91 9.67
N SER A 112 16.60 4.93 8.82
CA SER A 112 15.28 5.42 8.45
C SER A 112 14.44 4.37 7.71
N ASN A 113 15.07 3.38 7.06
CA ASN A 113 14.35 2.30 6.36
C ASN A 113 13.84 1.20 7.30
N THR A 114 14.39 1.12 8.51
CA THR A 114 14.07 0.05 9.47
C THR A 114 13.32 0.54 10.69
N ALA A 115 13.42 1.83 10.99
CA ALA A 115 12.69 2.46 12.07
C ALA A 115 11.17 2.28 11.89
N GLY A 116 10.54 1.61 12.85
CA GLY A 116 9.08 1.44 12.91
C GLY A 116 8.49 0.29 12.09
N ASN A 117 9.31 -0.56 11.47
CA ASN A 117 8.83 -1.69 10.64
C ASN A 117 7.97 -2.70 11.42
N ASP A 118 8.11 -2.78 12.74
CA ASP A 118 7.38 -3.69 13.62
C ASP A 118 6.09 -3.07 14.22
N ILE A 119 5.92 -1.74 14.13
CA ILE A 119 4.80 -1.01 14.76
C ILE A 119 3.46 -1.48 14.18
N PHE A 120 3.36 -1.60 12.86
CA PHE A 120 2.12 -2.01 12.20
C PHE A 120 1.71 -3.43 12.60
N ALA A 121 2.67 -4.36 12.68
CA ALA A 121 2.42 -5.73 13.09
C ALA A 121 1.95 -5.81 14.55
N LYS A 122 2.62 -5.07 15.46
CA LYS A 122 2.24 -4.98 16.87
C LYS A 122 0.85 -4.37 17.06
N PHE A 123 0.56 -3.28 16.36
CA PHE A 123 -0.76 -2.65 16.39
C PHE A 123 -1.86 -3.58 15.85
N SER A 124 -1.57 -4.27 14.73
CA SER A 124 -2.49 -5.25 14.14
C SER A 124 -2.81 -6.39 15.10
N ALA A 125 -1.80 -6.90 15.81
CA ALA A 125 -2.00 -7.94 16.83
C ALA A 125 -2.83 -7.43 18.01
N TYR A 126 -2.57 -6.20 18.47
CA TYR A 126 -3.30 -5.56 19.56
C TYR A 126 -4.79 -5.37 19.24
N ILE A 127 -5.12 -4.78 18.08
CA ILE A 127 -6.51 -4.45 17.73
C ILE A 127 -7.35 -5.69 17.37
N LYS A 128 -6.72 -6.75 16.87
CA LYS A 128 -7.38 -8.03 16.54
C LYS A 128 -7.49 -8.97 17.75
N ASN A 129 -6.89 -8.63 18.89
CA ASN A 129 -6.95 -9.47 20.07
C ASN A 129 -8.36 -9.45 20.68
N THR A 130 -9.00 -10.62 20.76
CA THR A 130 -10.33 -10.81 21.32
C THR A 130 -10.35 -10.95 22.85
N LYS A 131 -9.18 -10.95 23.51
CA LYS A 131 -9.01 -11.02 24.97
C LYS A 131 -8.16 -9.84 25.47
N PRO A 132 -8.78 -8.68 25.76
CA PRO A 132 -8.05 -7.44 26.11
C PRO A 132 -7.10 -7.59 27.31
N GLU A 133 -7.44 -8.44 28.27
CA GLU A 133 -6.62 -8.79 29.43
C GLU A 133 -5.24 -9.38 29.07
N ALA A 134 -5.09 -10.01 27.90
CA ALA A 134 -3.80 -10.51 27.41
C ALA A 134 -2.87 -9.40 26.88
N ASN A 135 -3.39 -8.18 26.67
CA ASN A 135 -2.58 -7.04 26.20
C ASN A 135 -1.73 -6.39 27.30
N ALA A 136 -2.01 -6.69 28.57
CA ALA A 136 -1.34 -6.07 29.73
C ALA A 136 0.16 -6.42 29.86
N GLY A 137 0.66 -7.39 29.08
CA GLY A 137 2.05 -7.86 29.17
C GLY A 137 3.04 -7.26 28.17
N GLY A 138 2.65 -6.37 27.25
CA GLY A 138 3.50 -6.05 26.07
C GLY A 138 3.70 -4.58 25.69
N LEU A 139 3.00 -3.63 26.32
CA LEU A 139 2.96 -2.24 25.82
C LEU A 139 3.55 -1.17 26.76
N LEU A 140 4.10 -1.54 27.92
CA LEU A 140 4.65 -0.58 28.89
C LEU A 140 6.16 -0.70 29.15
N THR A 141 6.92 -1.54 28.45
CA THR A 141 8.36 -1.74 28.76
C THR A 141 9.35 -1.16 27.75
N LEU A 142 8.92 -0.32 26.79
CA LEU A 142 9.83 0.25 25.77
C LEU A 142 10.13 1.75 25.92
N CYS A 143 9.72 2.40 27.02
CA CYS A 143 10.13 3.77 27.34
C CYS A 143 11.14 3.90 28.51
N HIS A 144 11.64 2.79 29.05
CA HIS A 144 12.78 2.82 29.96
C HIS A 144 13.74 1.68 29.65
N LEU A 145 14.68 1.96 28.72
CA LEU A 145 16.12 1.64 28.77
C LEU A 145 16.79 2.24 27.53
#